data_AF-A0AAU8LZC4-F1
#
_entry.id   AF-A0AAU8LZC4-F1
#
_cell.length_a   1.000
_cell.length_b   1.000
_cell.length_c   1.000
_cell.angle_alpha   90.00
_cell.angle_beta   90.00
_cell.angle_gamma   90.00
#
_symmetry.space_group_name_H-M   'P 1'
#
loop_
_entity.id
_entity.type
_entity.pdbx_description
1 polymer ?
#
loop_
_entity_poly.entity_id
_entity_poly.type
_entity_poly.pdbx_seq_one_letter_code
_entity_poly.pdbx_strand_id
1 'polypeptide(L)'
;MKTCPKCRQKTDAEQCPSCNLVFAAYEQEKMEKTGEVYQLISAGELLKAKKMAEALSSQFPESRTDFILLISNINRDLNIAKKYQQAQELFDKGGHEQVGLILRNIKAFSPGLDEKIIALRQKAKQEGEYGGRFQKAVDLYEKRWYGEAKKAFLNLQKNHPDDEKLINYLQKIERIKKSFLEEIIELLGENSFQLAQERFSKLIAIFPDAEEEYAAISKTLNHKKEINTQILEAAEVARKKGRLLEAKVLYTFLYLQNHELHPQLRPYIREIGDQALVNLAECAQYNLLDLNETGLQVKEDGLLERVITERQITDKLYTGEKYVPLSPVDICTEPLADPLYELVNIDGLEITDFS
;
A
#
# COMPACT_ATOMS: atom_id res chain seq x y z
N MET A 1 4.28 67.28 -43.24
CA MET A 1 4.88 68.13 -42.19
C MET A 1 5.24 67.32 -40.96
N LYS A 2 6.53 67.20 -40.67
CA LYS A 2 7.09 66.61 -39.45
C LYS A 2 7.25 67.71 -38.39
N THR A 3 7.05 67.40 -37.12
CA THR A 3 7.31 68.33 -36.02
C THR A 3 8.64 67.96 -35.36
N CYS A 4 9.55 68.92 -35.23
CA CYS A 4 10.85 68.67 -34.59
C CYS A 4 10.68 68.35 -33.10
N PRO A 5 11.18 67.21 -32.60
CA PRO A 5 11.06 66.85 -31.18
C PRO A 5 11.87 67.78 -30.27
N LYS A 6 12.96 68.38 -30.78
CA LYS A 6 13.82 69.30 -30.00
C LYS A 6 13.28 70.73 -29.93
N CYS A 7 12.87 71.31 -31.05
CA CYS A 7 12.48 72.74 -31.12
C CYS A 7 11.01 72.99 -31.50
N ARG A 8 10.21 71.93 -31.70
CA ARG A 8 8.77 71.97 -32.03
C ARG A 8 8.40 72.67 -33.34
N GLN A 9 9.37 73.03 -34.17
CA GLN A 9 9.09 73.58 -35.49
C GLN A 9 8.58 72.52 -36.46
N LYS A 10 7.59 72.89 -37.27
CA LYS A 10 7.07 72.03 -38.34
C LYS A 10 7.86 72.26 -39.62
N THR A 11 8.30 71.19 -40.27
CA THR A 11 9.02 71.25 -41.54
C THR A 11 8.71 70.02 -42.39
N ASP A 12 8.83 70.15 -43.71
CA ASP A 12 8.80 69.04 -44.66
C ASP A 12 10.20 68.56 -45.04
N ALA A 13 11.24 69.26 -44.60
CA ALA A 13 12.63 68.89 -44.83
C ALA A 13 13.04 67.62 -44.05
N GLU A 14 14.04 66.91 -44.57
CA GLU A 14 14.62 65.71 -43.94
C GLU A 14 15.40 66.02 -42.65
N GLN A 15 15.77 67.28 -42.48
CA GLN A 15 16.49 67.82 -41.33
C GLN A 15 15.75 69.05 -40.78
N CYS A 16 15.77 69.24 -39.46
CA CYS A 16 15.21 70.43 -38.86
C CYS A 16 16.10 71.66 -39.17
N PRO A 17 15.56 72.72 -39.81
CA PRO A 17 16.36 73.89 -40.21
C PRO A 17 16.87 74.74 -39.03
N SER A 18 16.28 74.60 -37.83
CA SER A 18 16.68 75.40 -36.66
C SER A 18 17.61 74.69 -35.68
N CYS A 19 17.66 73.35 -35.70
CA CYS A 19 18.52 72.59 -34.80
C CYS A 19 19.31 71.48 -35.46
N ASN A 20 19.29 71.42 -36.80
CA ASN A 20 20.02 70.47 -37.62
C ASN A 20 19.76 68.98 -37.27
N LEU A 21 18.63 68.67 -36.64
CA LEU A 21 18.25 67.30 -36.32
C LEU A 21 17.84 66.54 -37.59
N VAL A 22 18.55 65.45 -37.91
CA VAL A 22 18.17 64.54 -39.00
C VAL A 22 17.09 63.58 -38.49
N PHE A 23 15.89 63.66 -39.06
CA PHE A 23 14.73 62.92 -38.54
C PHE A 23 14.89 61.40 -38.63
N ALA A 24 15.47 60.90 -39.72
CA ALA A 24 15.66 59.46 -39.92
C ALA A 24 16.65 58.87 -38.90
N ALA A 25 17.81 59.52 -38.71
CA ALA A 25 18.81 59.09 -37.74
C ALA A 25 18.27 59.12 -36.30
N TYR A 26 17.46 60.14 -35.97
CA TYR A 26 16.83 60.25 -34.66
C TYR A 26 15.83 59.12 -34.38
N GLU A 27 14.96 58.79 -35.34
CA GLU A 27 14.03 57.67 -35.19
C GLU A 27 14.75 56.31 -35.14
N GLN A 28 15.82 56.15 -35.92
CA GLN A 28 16.65 54.94 -35.89
C GLN A 28 17.31 54.76 -34.51
N GLU A 29 17.95 55.80 -33.98
CA GLU A 29 18.57 55.77 -32.65
C GLU A 29 17.54 55.42 -31.57
N LYS A 30 16.34 56.00 -31.65
CA LYS A 30 15.23 55.68 -30.73
C LYS A 30 14.85 54.20 -30.81
N MET A 31 14.71 53.65 -32.01
CA MET A 31 14.35 52.23 -32.19
C MET A 31 15.44 51.30 -31.67
N GLU A 32 16.72 51.58 -31.96
CA GLU A 32 17.85 50.79 -31.48
C GLU A 32 17.91 50.79 -29.95
N LYS A 33 17.84 51.97 -29.33
CA LYS A 33 17.84 52.12 -27.86
C LYS A 33 16.63 51.48 -27.19
N THR A 34 15.46 51.56 -27.81
CA THR A 34 14.26 50.87 -27.33
C THR A 34 14.45 49.35 -27.43
N GLY A 35 15.09 48.86 -28.50
CA GLY A 35 15.50 47.47 -28.66
C GLY A 35 16.43 46.98 -27.55
N GLU A 36 17.43 47.79 -27.15
CA GLU A 36 18.31 47.50 -26.00
C GLU A 36 17.51 47.29 -24.71
N VAL A 37 16.48 48.11 -24.46
CA VAL A 37 15.60 47.93 -23.28
C VAL A 37 14.89 46.58 -23.34
N TYR A 38 14.33 46.19 -24.49
CA TYR A 38 13.66 44.89 -24.65
C TYR A 38 14.61 43.70 -24.51
N GLN A 39 15.86 43.84 -24.95
CA GLN A 39 16.90 42.83 -24.73
C GLN A 39 17.19 42.66 -23.23
N LEU A 40 17.33 43.76 -22.49
CA LEU A 40 17.51 43.72 -21.04
C LEU A 40 16.31 43.08 -20.32
N ILE A 41 15.08 43.35 -20.76
CA ILE A 41 13.86 42.72 -20.22
C ILE A 41 13.87 41.21 -20.47
N SER A 42 14.23 40.80 -21.68
CA SER A 42 14.32 39.38 -22.07
C SER A 42 15.42 38.64 -21.31
N ALA A 43 16.54 39.32 -21.03
CA ALA A 43 17.64 38.80 -20.22
C ALA A 43 17.33 38.79 -18.70
N GLY A 44 16.17 39.31 -18.27
CA GLY A 44 15.80 39.40 -16.86
C GLY A 44 16.50 40.52 -16.08
N GLU A 45 17.20 41.43 -16.75
CA GLU A 45 17.91 42.56 -16.16
C GLU A 45 16.96 43.76 -15.90
N LEU A 46 15.83 43.50 -15.24
CA LEU A 46 14.70 44.43 -15.12
C LEU A 46 15.07 45.79 -14.49
N LEU A 47 15.97 45.82 -13.51
CA LEU A 47 16.42 47.09 -12.91
C LEU A 47 17.26 47.94 -13.87
N LYS A 48 18.09 47.32 -14.72
CA LYS A 48 18.86 48.02 -15.75
C LYS A 48 17.94 48.50 -16.87
N ALA A 49 17.00 47.65 -17.30
CA ALA A 49 15.97 48.01 -18.28
C ALA A 49 15.15 49.23 -17.83
N LYS A 50 14.75 49.26 -16.54
CA LYS A 50 14.03 50.39 -15.95
C LYS A 50 14.84 51.69 -16.02
N LYS A 51 16.09 51.66 -15.52
CA LYS A 51 16.96 52.85 -15.52
C LYS A 51 17.19 53.39 -16.94
N MET A 52 17.38 52.49 -17.90
CA MET A 52 17.53 52.85 -19.31
C MET A 52 16.25 53.47 -19.87
N ALA A 53 15.08 52.87 -19.65
CA ALA A 53 13.80 53.42 -20.09
C ALA A 53 13.49 54.80 -19.47
N GLU A 54 13.85 55.01 -18.20
CA GLU A 54 13.74 56.31 -17.52
C GLU A 54 14.61 57.38 -18.19
N ALA A 55 15.87 57.04 -18.53
CA ALA A 55 16.77 57.94 -19.26
C ALA A 55 16.23 58.27 -20.67
N LEU A 56 15.78 57.25 -21.41
CA LEU A 56 15.21 57.42 -22.74
C LEU A 56 13.95 58.28 -22.76
N SER A 57 13.13 58.24 -21.69
CA SER A 57 11.94 59.09 -21.58
C SER A 57 12.26 60.59 -21.56
N SER A 58 13.48 60.97 -21.14
CA SER A 58 13.96 62.35 -21.15
C SER A 58 14.66 62.69 -22.47
N GLN A 59 15.33 61.72 -23.08
CA GLN A 59 16.03 61.87 -24.36
C GLN A 59 15.05 61.98 -25.55
N PHE A 60 13.91 61.28 -25.48
CA PHE A 60 12.88 61.19 -26.52
C PHE A 60 11.51 61.66 -25.99
N PRO A 61 11.31 62.98 -25.77
CA PRO A 61 10.15 63.52 -25.07
C PRO A 61 8.81 63.29 -25.78
N GLU A 62 8.82 63.12 -27.10
CA GLU A 62 7.64 62.81 -27.92
C GLU A 62 7.09 61.39 -27.69
N SER A 63 7.95 60.45 -27.29
CA SER A 63 7.59 59.06 -26.95
C SER A 63 7.51 58.83 -25.44
N ARG A 64 7.48 59.90 -24.64
CA ARG A 64 7.46 59.82 -23.17
C ARG A 64 6.33 58.95 -22.63
N THR A 65 5.13 59.02 -23.22
CA THR A 65 3.98 58.19 -22.81
C THR A 65 4.28 56.70 -22.99
N ASP A 66 4.91 56.31 -24.08
CA ASP A 66 5.26 54.92 -24.37
C ASP A 66 6.31 54.40 -23.38
N PHE A 67 7.32 55.23 -23.07
CA PHE A 67 8.32 54.87 -22.05
C PHE A 67 7.70 54.77 -20.64
N ILE A 68 6.73 55.62 -20.29
CA ILE A 68 6.00 55.50 -19.02
C ILE A 68 5.26 54.17 -18.94
N LEU A 69 4.58 53.74 -20.02
CA LEU A 69 3.92 52.43 -20.07
C LEU A 69 4.92 51.29 -19.95
N LEU A 70 6.06 51.37 -20.64
CA LEU A 70 7.14 50.38 -20.56
C LEU A 70 7.70 50.28 -19.13
N ILE A 71 8.00 51.41 -18.48
CA ILE A 71 8.46 51.47 -17.08
C ILE A 71 7.42 50.86 -16.14
N SER A 72 6.13 51.13 -16.36
CA SER A 72 5.03 50.52 -15.59
C SER A 72 5.03 49.00 -15.71
N ASN A 73 5.18 48.46 -16.93
CA ASN A 73 5.30 47.02 -17.16
C ASN A 73 6.54 46.42 -16.46
N ILE A 74 7.69 47.10 -16.53
CA ILE A 74 8.91 46.65 -15.83
C ILE A 74 8.72 46.65 -14.31
N ASN A 75 8.08 47.68 -13.75
CA ASN A 75 7.77 47.74 -12.31
C ASN A 75 6.82 46.61 -11.88
N ARG A 76 5.83 46.28 -12.72
CA ARG A 76 4.95 45.14 -12.50
C ARG A 76 5.76 43.84 -12.45
N ASP A 77 6.67 43.63 -13.40
CA ASP A 77 7.52 42.44 -13.43
C ASP A 77 8.49 42.35 -12.25
N LEU A 78 9.03 43.47 -11.78
CA LEU A 78 9.84 43.50 -10.56
C LEU A 78 9.04 43.03 -9.33
N ASN A 79 7.77 43.43 -9.21
CA ASN A 79 6.90 42.96 -8.15
C ASN A 79 6.53 41.48 -8.31
N ILE A 80 6.32 41.03 -9.55
CA ILE A 80 6.09 39.62 -9.87
C ILE A 80 7.31 38.77 -9.50
N ALA A 81 8.53 39.22 -9.79
CA ALA A 81 9.76 38.52 -9.44
C ALA A 81 9.89 38.28 -7.92
N LYS A 82 9.50 39.27 -7.10
CA LYS A 82 9.43 39.09 -5.64
C LYS A 82 8.42 38.02 -5.22
N LYS A 83 7.22 38.03 -5.81
CA LYS A 83 6.20 36.99 -5.56
C LYS A 83 6.67 35.61 -6.01
N TYR A 84 7.40 35.54 -7.12
CA TYR A 84 8.00 34.30 -7.60
C TYR A 84 9.02 33.74 -6.59
N GLN A 85 9.88 34.58 -6.01
CA GLN A 85 10.81 34.15 -4.96
C GLN A 85 10.07 33.60 -3.73
N GLN A 86 9.04 34.30 -3.25
CA GLN A 86 8.21 33.82 -2.14
C GLN A 86 7.54 32.47 -2.46
N ALA A 87 7.05 32.32 -3.69
CA ALA A 87 6.46 31.07 -4.15
C ALA A 87 7.50 29.94 -4.25
N GLN A 88 8.74 30.23 -4.65
CA GLN A 88 9.81 29.23 -4.66
C GLN A 88 10.14 28.76 -3.24
N GLU A 89 10.28 29.68 -2.28
CA GLU A 89 10.53 29.33 -0.88
C GLU A 89 9.40 28.48 -0.28
N LEU A 90 8.14 28.77 -0.64
CA LEU A 90 7.00 27.96 -0.22
C LEU A 90 6.99 26.59 -0.90
N PHE A 91 7.38 26.50 -2.17
CA PHE A 91 7.50 25.24 -2.88
C PHE A 91 8.52 24.32 -2.19
N ASP A 92 9.68 24.87 -1.83
CA ASP A 92 10.75 24.13 -1.16
C ASP A 92 10.34 23.67 0.25
N LYS A 93 9.38 24.36 0.88
CA LYS A 93 8.77 23.98 2.18
C LYS A 93 7.59 23.01 2.05
N GLY A 94 7.23 22.56 0.85
CA GLY A 94 6.10 21.66 0.61
C GLY A 94 4.73 22.35 0.54
N GLY A 95 4.67 23.68 0.52
CA GLY A 95 3.44 24.48 0.43
C GLY A 95 2.85 24.55 -0.98
N HIS A 96 2.74 23.43 -1.67
CA HIS A 96 2.46 23.37 -3.11
C HIS A 96 1.10 23.98 -3.50
N GLU A 97 0.06 23.82 -2.67
CA GLU A 97 -1.24 24.45 -2.90
C GLU A 97 -1.17 25.98 -2.78
N GLN A 98 -0.46 26.48 -1.76
CA GLN A 98 -0.26 27.91 -1.55
C GLN A 98 0.54 28.54 -2.69
N VAL A 99 1.52 27.81 -3.25
CA VAL A 99 2.26 28.24 -4.45
C VAL A 99 1.33 28.39 -5.65
N GLY A 100 0.43 27.42 -5.86
CA GLY A 100 -0.59 27.49 -6.90
C GLY A 100 -1.49 28.72 -6.77
N LEU A 101 -1.85 29.11 -5.54
CA LEU A 101 -2.65 30.30 -5.24
C LEU A 101 -1.88 31.61 -5.46
N ILE A 102 -0.65 31.71 -4.94
CA ILE A 102 0.20 32.91 -5.05
C ILE A 102 0.49 33.24 -6.51
N LEU A 103 0.80 32.21 -7.29
CA LEU A 103 1.13 32.37 -8.70
C LEU A 103 -0.11 32.40 -9.59
N ARG A 104 -1.33 32.24 -9.06
CA ARG A 104 -2.57 32.19 -9.85
C ARG A 104 -2.77 33.49 -10.64
N ASN A 105 -3.07 33.36 -11.93
CA ASN A 105 -3.37 34.50 -12.83
C ASN A 105 -2.24 35.55 -12.96
N ILE A 106 -1.03 35.26 -12.49
CA ILE A 106 0.13 36.09 -12.79
C ILE A 106 0.52 35.85 -14.25
N LYS A 107 0.69 36.96 -14.99
CA LYS A 107 1.27 37.05 -16.32
C LYS A 107 2.32 38.15 -16.31
N ALA A 108 3.56 37.79 -16.62
CA ALA A 108 4.68 38.73 -16.70
C ALA A 108 4.78 39.32 -18.11
N PHE A 109 5.37 40.51 -18.21
CA PHE A 109 5.70 41.14 -19.47
C PHE A 109 6.98 40.54 -20.07
N SER A 110 7.97 40.24 -19.23
CA SER A 110 9.19 39.52 -19.55
C SER A 110 8.90 38.04 -19.84
N PRO A 111 9.20 37.54 -21.06
CA PRO A 111 8.94 36.15 -21.43
C PRO A 111 9.65 35.14 -20.50
N GLY A 112 10.92 35.40 -20.17
CA GLY A 112 11.70 34.50 -19.32
C GLY A 112 11.17 34.41 -17.88
N LEU A 113 10.54 35.46 -17.36
CA LEU A 113 9.88 35.42 -16.06
C LEU A 113 8.53 34.69 -16.14
N ASP A 114 7.77 34.90 -17.22
CA ASP A 114 6.48 34.24 -17.45
C ASP A 114 6.63 32.72 -17.54
N GLU A 115 7.62 32.24 -18.29
CA GLU A 115 7.96 30.81 -18.41
C GLU A 115 8.31 30.19 -17.06
N LYS A 116 9.13 30.87 -16.24
CA LYS A 116 9.48 30.40 -14.89
C LYS A 116 8.25 30.26 -13.99
N ILE A 117 7.31 31.19 -14.08
CA ILE A 117 6.05 31.17 -13.31
C ILE A 117 5.18 30.00 -13.76
N ILE A 118 5.03 29.80 -15.07
CA ILE A 118 4.25 28.69 -15.64
C ILE A 118 4.86 27.36 -15.19
N ALA A 119 6.18 27.19 -15.31
CA ALA A 119 6.89 25.99 -14.91
C ALA A 119 6.72 25.69 -13.41
N LEU A 120 6.93 26.68 -12.53
CA LEU A 120 6.77 26.49 -11.10
C LEU A 120 5.32 26.18 -10.71
N ARG A 121 4.33 26.85 -11.34
CA ARG A 121 2.91 26.55 -11.13
C ARG A 121 2.57 25.11 -11.53
N GLN A 122 3.09 24.64 -12.66
CA GLN A 122 2.87 23.28 -13.12
C GLN A 122 3.50 22.25 -12.18
N LYS A 123 4.74 22.49 -11.73
CA LYS A 123 5.41 21.64 -10.73
C LYS A 123 4.61 21.59 -9.43
N ALA A 124 4.19 22.73 -8.90
CA ALA A 124 3.38 22.80 -7.68
C ALA A 124 2.05 22.04 -7.81
N LYS A 125 1.40 22.12 -8.97
CA LYS A 125 0.19 21.33 -9.24
C LYS A 125 0.46 19.83 -9.22
N GLN A 126 1.55 19.38 -9.86
CA GLN A 126 1.94 17.97 -9.90
C GLN A 126 2.24 17.42 -8.50
N GLU A 127 3.04 18.15 -7.71
CA GLU A 127 3.38 17.74 -6.34
C GLU A 127 2.16 17.78 -5.40
N GLY A 128 1.28 18.77 -5.55
CA GLY A 128 0.01 18.81 -4.81
C GLY A 128 -0.91 17.63 -5.13
N GLU A 129 -1.03 17.27 -6.42
CA GLU A 129 -1.77 16.08 -6.84
C GLU A 129 -1.12 14.79 -6.32
N TYR A 130 0.21 14.71 -6.27
CA TYR A 130 0.93 13.59 -5.68
C TYR A 130 0.57 13.42 -4.21
N GLY A 131 0.69 14.48 -3.40
CA GLY A 131 0.35 14.46 -1.97
C GLY A 131 -1.10 14.01 -1.72
N GLY A 132 -2.05 14.52 -2.50
CA GLY A 132 -3.46 14.12 -2.39
C GLY A 132 -3.72 12.67 -2.78
N ARG A 133 -3.04 12.14 -3.82
CA ARG A 133 -3.15 10.72 -4.21
C ARG A 133 -2.46 9.81 -3.21
N PHE A 134 -1.32 10.23 -2.67
CA PHE A 134 -0.60 9.51 -1.62
C PHE A 134 -1.47 9.38 -0.37
N GLN A 135 -2.08 10.48 0.10
CA GLN A 135 -2.97 10.44 1.27
C GLN A 135 -4.16 9.50 1.05
N LYS A 136 -4.78 9.52 -0.13
CA LYS A 136 -5.85 8.56 -0.47
C LYS A 136 -5.38 7.10 -0.42
N ALA A 137 -4.16 6.82 -0.85
CA ALA A 137 -3.58 5.47 -0.76
C ALA A 137 -3.34 5.05 0.70
N VAL A 138 -2.89 5.99 1.55
CA VAL A 138 -2.78 5.77 3.00
C VAL A 138 -4.15 5.51 3.63
N ASP A 139 -5.18 6.27 3.27
CA ASP A 139 -6.54 6.06 3.80
C ASP A 139 -7.09 4.67 3.44
N LEU A 140 -6.78 4.14 2.25
CA LEU A 140 -7.11 2.77 1.86
C LEU A 140 -6.37 1.74 2.73
N TYR A 141 -5.09 1.98 3.01
CA TYR A 141 -4.29 1.15 3.90
C TYR A 141 -4.87 1.11 5.33
N GLU A 142 -5.22 2.27 5.89
CA GLU A 142 -5.81 2.37 7.24
C GLU A 142 -7.18 1.69 7.32
N LYS A 143 -7.97 1.72 6.25
CA LYS A 143 -9.23 0.96 6.12
C LYS A 143 -9.04 -0.54 5.91
N ARG A 144 -7.80 -1.03 5.89
CA ARG A 144 -7.41 -2.43 5.64
C ARG A 144 -7.77 -2.93 4.23
N TRP A 145 -7.96 -2.03 3.29
CA TRP A 145 -8.18 -2.33 1.87
C TRP A 145 -6.82 -2.47 1.18
N TYR A 146 -6.05 -3.48 1.60
CA TYR A 146 -4.64 -3.59 1.26
C TYR A 146 -4.40 -3.87 -0.23
N GLY A 147 -5.29 -4.60 -0.90
CA GLY A 147 -5.23 -4.82 -2.35
C GLY A 147 -5.34 -3.52 -3.15
N GLU A 148 -6.33 -2.67 -2.84
CA GLU A 148 -6.48 -1.36 -3.47
C GLU A 148 -5.35 -0.40 -3.08
N ALA A 149 -4.93 -0.41 -1.81
CA ALA A 149 -3.82 0.40 -1.34
C ALA A 149 -2.52 0.06 -2.08
N LYS A 150 -2.20 -1.23 -2.23
CA LYS A 150 -1.03 -1.71 -2.99
C LYS A 150 -1.07 -1.24 -4.44
N LYS A 151 -2.21 -1.38 -5.12
CA LYS A 151 -2.38 -0.89 -6.50
C LYS A 151 -2.19 0.64 -6.60
N ALA A 152 -2.70 1.40 -5.63
CA ALA A 152 -2.55 2.84 -5.57
C ALA A 152 -1.08 3.24 -5.37
N PHE A 153 -0.37 2.62 -4.42
CA PHE A 153 1.05 2.85 -4.18
C PHE A 153 1.91 2.47 -5.39
N LEU A 154 1.68 1.32 -6.03
CA LEU A 154 2.42 0.91 -7.23
C LEU A 154 2.23 1.90 -8.40
N ASN A 155 1.04 2.48 -8.55
CA ASN A 155 0.81 3.51 -9.56
C ASN A 155 1.54 4.83 -9.25
N LEU A 156 1.67 5.18 -7.96
CA LEU A 156 2.48 6.34 -7.54
C LEU A 156 3.97 6.10 -7.74
N GLN A 157 4.45 4.86 -7.50
CA GLN A 157 5.84 4.48 -7.63
C GLN A 157 6.39 4.66 -9.04
N LYS A 158 5.55 4.49 -10.08
CA LYS A 158 5.94 4.72 -11.49
C LYS A 158 6.50 6.12 -11.72
N ASN A 159 5.99 7.12 -10.99
CA ASN A 159 6.42 8.51 -11.12
C ASN A 159 7.39 8.93 -10.00
N HIS A 160 7.40 8.21 -8.88
CA HIS A 160 8.24 8.48 -7.71
C HIS A 160 8.89 7.19 -7.21
N PRO A 161 9.85 6.61 -7.96
CA PRO A 161 10.39 5.29 -7.67
C PRO A 161 11.19 5.23 -6.36
N ASP A 162 11.84 6.34 -5.99
CA ASP A 162 12.74 6.45 -4.85
C ASP A 162 12.07 7.01 -3.58
N ASP A 163 10.74 7.18 -3.56
CA ASP A 163 10.03 7.66 -2.37
C ASP A 163 10.03 6.59 -1.26
N GLU A 164 10.86 6.80 -0.23
CA GLU A 164 11.00 5.91 0.92
C GLU A 164 9.68 5.66 1.66
N LYS A 165 8.78 6.64 1.73
CA LYS A 165 7.49 6.46 2.42
C LYS A 165 6.63 5.46 1.66
N LEU A 166 6.61 5.57 0.33
CA LEU A 166 5.89 4.63 -0.54
C LEU A 166 6.46 3.22 -0.41
N ILE A 167 7.79 3.09 -0.48
CA ILE A 167 8.49 1.82 -0.32
C ILE A 167 8.14 1.17 1.04
N ASN A 168 8.13 1.96 2.11
CA ASN A 168 7.76 1.48 3.45
C ASN A 168 6.33 0.94 3.51
N TYR A 169 5.34 1.65 2.95
CA TYR A 169 3.97 1.14 2.90
C TYR A 169 3.82 -0.14 2.09
N LEU A 170 4.48 -0.23 0.93
CA LEU A 170 4.49 -1.47 0.14
C LEU A 170 5.11 -2.63 0.94
N GLN A 171 6.23 -2.41 1.64
CA GLN A 171 6.84 -3.43 2.49
C GLN A 171 5.93 -3.85 3.65
N LYS A 172 5.21 -2.90 4.29
CA LYS A 172 4.23 -3.24 5.34
C LYS A 172 3.11 -4.13 4.79
N ILE A 173 2.60 -3.83 3.61
CA ILE A 173 1.56 -4.64 2.96
C ILE A 173 2.09 -6.05 2.66
N GLU A 174 3.30 -6.17 2.12
CA GLU A 174 3.92 -7.49 1.85
C GLU A 174 4.17 -8.29 3.13
N ARG A 175 4.56 -7.65 4.24
CA ARG A 175 4.69 -8.33 5.54
C ARG A 175 3.36 -8.89 6.04
N ILE A 176 2.27 -8.14 5.88
CA ILE A 176 0.92 -8.62 6.25
C ILE A 176 0.58 -9.83 5.39
N LYS A 177 0.74 -9.74 4.07
CA LYS A 177 0.50 -10.86 3.15
C LYS A 177 1.31 -12.11 3.53
N LYS A 178 2.59 -11.94 3.86
CA LYS A 178 3.47 -13.04 4.30
C LYS A 178 3.02 -13.68 5.62
N SER A 179 2.62 -12.87 6.60
CA SER A 179 2.11 -13.37 7.89
C SER A 179 0.86 -14.24 7.71
N PHE A 180 -0.08 -13.83 6.85
CA PHE A 180 -1.23 -14.68 6.52
C PHE A 180 -0.81 -16.03 5.92
N LEU A 181 0.20 -16.03 5.04
CA LEU A 181 0.68 -17.26 4.42
C LEU A 181 1.41 -18.17 5.40
N GLU A 182 2.21 -17.62 6.30
CA GLU A 182 2.90 -18.37 7.35
C GLU A 182 1.88 -19.11 8.23
N GLU A 183 0.83 -18.42 8.68
CA GLU A 183 -0.26 -19.05 9.44
C GLU A 183 -0.99 -20.15 8.64
N ILE A 184 -1.22 -19.94 7.34
CA ILE A 184 -1.86 -20.95 6.49
C ILE A 184 -0.97 -22.20 6.34
N ILE A 185 0.35 -22.01 6.20
CA ILE A 185 1.30 -23.10 6.10
C ILE A 185 1.38 -23.88 7.43
N GLU A 186 1.35 -23.18 8.56
CA GLU A 186 1.31 -23.79 9.90
C GLU A 186 0.06 -24.65 10.08
N LEU A 187 -1.13 -24.12 9.77
CA LEU A 187 -2.39 -24.86 9.82
C LEU A 187 -2.39 -26.08 8.89
N LEU A 188 -1.78 -25.98 7.71
CA LEU A 188 -1.60 -27.12 6.81
C LEU A 188 -0.66 -28.18 7.39
N GLY A 189 0.39 -27.78 8.11
CA GLY A 189 1.30 -28.68 8.81
C GLY A 189 0.63 -29.45 9.96
N GLU A 190 -0.33 -28.82 10.64
CA GLU A 190 -1.13 -29.40 11.72
C GLU A 190 -2.31 -30.27 11.23
N ASN A 191 -2.51 -30.40 9.91
CA ASN A 191 -3.69 -31.03 9.30
C ASN A 191 -5.04 -30.34 9.61
N SER A 192 -5.00 -29.04 9.96
CA SER A 192 -6.16 -28.19 10.20
C SER A 192 -6.68 -27.57 8.89
N PHE A 193 -7.23 -28.42 8.02
CA PHE A 193 -7.55 -28.05 6.64
C PHE A 193 -8.73 -27.06 6.49
N GLN A 194 -9.77 -27.12 7.34
CA GLN A 194 -10.86 -26.14 7.27
C GLN A 194 -10.37 -24.77 7.73
N LEU A 195 -9.63 -24.71 8.84
CA LEU A 195 -9.03 -23.46 9.31
C LEU A 195 -8.08 -22.86 8.27
N ALA A 196 -7.24 -23.69 7.64
CA ALA A 196 -6.37 -23.26 6.55
C ALA A 196 -7.18 -22.69 5.37
N GLN A 197 -8.30 -23.33 5.00
CA GLN A 197 -9.18 -22.86 3.93
C GLN A 197 -9.88 -21.53 4.27
N GLU A 198 -10.37 -21.38 5.51
CA GLU A 198 -10.96 -20.13 5.97
C GLU A 198 -9.93 -18.99 5.97
N ARG A 199 -8.71 -19.26 6.46
CA ARG A 199 -7.65 -18.28 6.51
C ARG A 199 -7.17 -17.89 5.11
N PHE A 200 -7.05 -18.85 4.19
CA PHE A 200 -6.72 -18.60 2.79
C PHE A 200 -7.82 -17.82 2.06
N SER A 201 -9.10 -18.07 2.37
CA SER A 201 -10.21 -17.29 1.83
C SER A 201 -10.17 -15.83 2.30
N LYS A 202 -9.82 -15.59 3.57
CA LYS A 202 -9.59 -14.25 4.11
C LYS A 202 -8.40 -13.56 3.41
N LEU A 203 -7.32 -14.30 3.14
CA LEU A 203 -6.17 -13.78 2.38
C LEU A 203 -6.61 -13.33 0.99
N ILE A 204 -7.34 -14.15 0.23
CA ILE A 204 -7.81 -13.80 -1.12
C ILE A 204 -8.77 -12.60 -1.10
N ALA A 205 -9.66 -12.52 -0.11
CA ALA A 205 -10.57 -11.39 0.02
C ALA A 205 -9.84 -10.05 0.20
N ILE A 206 -8.67 -10.07 0.86
CA ILE A 206 -7.83 -8.90 1.10
C ILE A 206 -6.85 -8.65 -0.06
N PHE A 207 -6.33 -9.73 -0.64
CA PHE A 207 -5.33 -9.76 -1.71
C PHE A 207 -5.83 -10.65 -2.86
N PRO A 208 -6.66 -10.13 -3.78
CA PRO A 208 -7.21 -10.94 -4.87
C PRO A 208 -6.13 -11.54 -5.79
N ASP A 209 -4.98 -10.88 -5.91
CA ASP A 209 -3.79 -11.37 -6.62
C ASP A 209 -3.19 -12.65 -6.01
N ALA A 210 -3.47 -12.92 -4.73
CA ALA A 210 -2.97 -14.09 -4.02
C ALA A 210 -3.58 -15.41 -4.55
N GLU A 211 -4.75 -15.36 -5.18
CA GLU A 211 -5.38 -16.58 -5.74
C GLU A 211 -4.54 -17.19 -6.87
N GLU A 212 -4.07 -16.35 -7.79
CA GLU A 212 -3.19 -16.79 -8.88
C GLU A 212 -1.78 -17.12 -8.37
N GLU A 213 -1.24 -16.29 -7.47
CA GLU A 213 0.11 -16.47 -6.93
C GLU A 213 0.25 -17.76 -6.12
N TYR A 214 -0.79 -18.14 -5.38
CA TYR A 214 -0.82 -19.35 -4.56
C TYR A 214 -1.80 -20.40 -5.09
N ALA A 215 -1.92 -20.47 -6.43
CA ALA A 215 -2.80 -21.44 -7.10
C ALA A 215 -2.52 -22.90 -6.67
N ALA A 216 -1.27 -23.24 -6.32
CA ALA A 216 -0.90 -24.55 -5.81
C ALA A 216 -1.53 -24.86 -4.43
N ILE A 217 -1.58 -23.87 -3.53
CA ILE A 217 -2.24 -23.99 -2.22
C ILE A 217 -3.74 -24.14 -2.43
N SER A 218 -4.34 -23.29 -3.26
CA SER A 218 -5.76 -23.36 -3.63
C SER A 218 -6.13 -24.75 -4.19
N LYS A 219 -5.34 -25.26 -5.14
CA LYS A 219 -5.54 -26.59 -5.73
C LYS A 219 -5.47 -27.70 -4.68
N THR A 220 -4.51 -27.62 -3.77
CA THR A 220 -4.33 -28.62 -2.70
C THR A 220 -5.52 -28.62 -1.75
N LEU A 221 -5.94 -27.44 -1.28
CA LEU A 221 -7.10 -27.28 -0.40
C LEU A 221 -8.38 -27.79 -1.07
N ASN A 222 -8.61 -27.44 -2.34
CA ASN A 222 -9.78 -27.90 -3.09
C ASN A 222 -9.78 -29.41 -3.32
N HIS A 223 -8.62 -30.00 -3.66
CA HIS A 223 -8.50 -31.43 -3.86
C HIS A 223 -8.74 -32.22 -2.56
N LYS A 224 -8.20 -31.74 -1.43
CA LYS A 224 -8.45 -32.34 -0.12
C LYS A 224 -9.92 -32.25 0.27
N LYS A 225 -10.57 -31.10 0.03
CA LYS A 225 -12.01 -30.92 0.24
C LYS A 225 -12.84 -31.89 -0.60
N GLU A 226 -12.48 -32.07 -1.87
CA GLU A 226 -13.14 -33.00 -2.77
C GLU A 226 -13.00 -34.45 -2.28
N ILE A 227 -11.79 -34.89 -1.92
CA ILE A 227 -11.55 -36.23 -1.33
C ILE A 227 -12.39 -36.43 -0.07
N ASN A 228 -12.36 -35.48 0.87
CA ASN A 228 -13.13 -35.57 2.11
C ASN A 228 -14.64 -35.68 1.83
N THR A 229 -15.15 -34.91 0.85
CA THR A 229 -16.56 -34.95 0.44
C THR A 229 -16.92 -36.30 -0.18
N GLN A 230 -16.10 -36.82 -1.10
CA GLN A 230 -16.32 -38.12 -1.73
C GLN A 230 -16.33 -39.27 -0.72
N ILE A 231 -15.41 -39.26 0.25
CA ILE A 231 -15.36 -40.28 1.30
C ILE A 231 -16.60 -40.18 2.20
N LEU A 232 -17.03 -38.96 2.54
CA LEU A 232 -18.22 -38.74 3.37
C LEU A 232 -19.49 -39.23 2.66
N GLU A 233 -19.66 -38.91 1.38
CA GLU A 233 -20.77 -39.39 0.56
C GLU A 233 -20.75 -40.92 0.42
N ALA A 234 -19.58 -41.53 0.20
CA ALA A 234 -19.41 -42.98 0.14
C ALA A 234 -19.79 -43.64 1.47
N ALA A 235 -19.39 -43.05 2.60
CA ALA A 235 -19.75 -43.51 3.94
C ALA A 235 -21.26 -43.46 4.16
N GLU A 236 -21.91 -42.36 3.75
CA GLU A 236 -23.37 -42.24 3.82
C GLU A 236 -24.10 -43.27 2.95
N VAL A 237 -23.62 -43.50 1.72
CA VAL A 237 -24.22 -44.49 0.81
C VAL A 237 -24.04 -45.91 1.37
N ALA A 238 -22.86 -46.23 1.92
CA ALA A 238 -22.62 -47.49 2.61
C ALA A 238 -23.57 -47.68 3.80
N ARG A 239 -23.73 -46.65 4.64
CA ARG A 239 -24.66 -46.66 5.78
C ARG A 239 -26.11 -46.90 5.32
N LYS A 240 -26.60 -46.13 4.34
CA LYS A 240 -27.97 -46.26 3.79
C LYS A 240 -28.25 -47.65 3.17
N LYS A 241 -27.21 -48.34 2.67
CA LYS A 241 -27.31 -49.70 2.11
C LYS A 241 -27.12 -50.81 3.15
N GLY A 242 -26.94 -50.49 4.44
CA GLY A 242 -26.69 -51.47 5.49
C GLY A 242 -25.27 -52.07 5.49
N ARG A 243 -24.33 -51.51 4.70
CA ARG A 243 -22.92 -51.91 4.69
C ARG A 243 -22.18 -51.21 5.83
N LEU A 244 -22.51 -51.59 7.06
CA LEU A 244 -22.10 -50.87 8.27
C LEU A 244 -20.58 -50.86 8.51
N LEU A 245 -19.88 -51.96 8.22
CA LEU A 245 -18.41 -52.05 8.32
C LEU A 245 -17.72 -51.04 7.40
N GLU A 246 -18.12 -51.00 6.14
CA GLU A 246 -17.58 -50.06 5.15
C GLU A 246 -17.83 -48.61 5.54
N ALA A 247 -19.04 -48.29 5.99
CA ALA A 247 -19.37 -46.95 6.48
C ALA A 247 -18.50 -46.56 7.68
N LYS A 248 -18.31 -47.47 8.65
CA LYS A 248 -17.52 -47.21 9.86
C LYS A 248 -16.04 -47.00 9.53
N VAL A 249 -15.44 -47.80 8.64
CA VAL A 249 -14.06 -47.60 8.15
C VAL A 249 -13.89 -46.21 7.56
N LEU A 250 -14.82 -45.77 6.69
CA LEU A 250 -14.73 -44.48 6.01
C LEU A 250 -14.92 -43.30 6.99
N TYR A 251 -15.88 -43.37 7.92
CA TYR A 251 -16.05 -42.35 8.94
C TYR A 251 -14.86 -42.26 9.90
N THR A 252 -14.31 -43.40 10.34
CA THR A 252 -13.12 -43.43 11.22
C THR A 252 -11.88 -42.92 10.49
N PHE A 253 -11.71 -43.22 9.20
CA PHE A 253 -10.65 -42.63 8.38
C PHE A 253 -10.75 -41.10 8.34
N LEU A 254 -11.95 -40.56 8.07
CA LEU A 254 -12.17 -39.11 8.06
C LEU A 254 -11.94 -38.48 9.44
N TYR A 255 -12.33 -39.16 10.51
CA TYR A 255 -12.13 -38.74 11.90
C TYR A 255 -10.63 -38.62 12.21
N LEU A 256 -9.83 -39.64 11.89
CA LEU A 256 -8.39 -39.64 12.13
C LEU A 256 -7.64 -38.58 11.32
N GLN A 257 -8.12 -38.28 10.11
CA GLN A 257 -7.44 -37.39 9.18
C GLN A 257 -7.85 -35.92 9.33
N ASN A 258 -8.96 -35.62 10.02
CA ASN A 258 -9.48 -34.26 10.14
C ASN A 258 -10.10 -34.06 11.54
N HIS A 259 -9.32 -33.49 12.46
CA HIS A 259 -9.74 -33.26 13.84
C HIS A 259 -10.98 -32.36 13.95
N GLU A 260 -11.13 -31.42 13.03
CA GLU A 260 -12.26 -30.49 12.93
C GLU A 260 -13.60 -31.21 12.68
N LEU A 261 -13.57 -32.39 12.03
CA LEU A 261 -14.77 -33.18 11.75
C LEU A 261 -15.18 -34.08 12.92
N HIS A 262 -14.38 -34.16 14.00
CA HIS A 262 -14.65 -35.05 15.13
C HIS A 262 -16.08 -34.90 15.68
N PRO A 263 -16.60 -33.70 15.99
CA PRO A 263 -17.93 -33.55 16.59
C PRO A 263 -19.05 -34.06 15.68
N GLN A 264 -18.89 -33.90 14.37
CA GLN A 264 -19.86 -34.30 13.36
C GLN A 264 -19.84 -35.80 13.10
N LEU A 265 -18.65 -36.42 13.13
CA LEU A 265 -18.46 -37.84 12.81
C LEU A 265 -18.69 -38.77 14.00
N ARG A 266 -18.47 -38.31 15.23
CA ARG A 266 -18.63 -39.11 16.46
C ARG A 266 -20.00 -39.78 16.59
N PRO A 267 -21.13 -39.09 16.34
CA PRO A 267 -22.46 -39.71 16.43
C PRO A 267 -22.63 -40.87 15.45
N TYR A 268 -22.13 -40.73 14.21
CA TYR A 268 -22.24 -41.77 13.18
C TYR A 268 -21.40 -43.00 13.51
N ILE A 269 -20.18 -42.79 14.03
CA ILE A 269 -19.30 -43.90 14.45
C ILE A 269 -19.93 -44.64 15.64
N ARG A 270 -20.51 -43.91 16.61
CA ARG A 270 -21.19 -44.49 17.78
C ARG A 270 -22.50 -45.19 17.43
N GLU A 271 -23.28 -44.66 16.49
CA GLU A 271 -24.56 -45.24 16.05
C GLU A 271 -24.37 -46.62 15.41
N ILE A 272 -23.33 -46.79 14.59
CA ILE A 272 -22.97 -48.10 14.02
C ILE A 272 -22.55 -49.07 15.15
N GLY A 273 -22.02 -48.52 16.24
CA GLY A 273 -21.63 -49.25 17.42
C GLY A 273 -20.63 -50.35 17.10
N ASP A 274 -20.74 -51.43 17.84
CA ASP A 274 -19.76 -52.50 17.84
C ASP A 274 -20.02 -53.61 16.82
N GLN A 275 -21.04 -53.43 15.99
CA GLN A 275 -21.43 -54.40 14.96
C GLN A 275 -20.37 -54.53 13.85
N ALA A 276 -19.38 -53.65 13.83
CA ALA A 276 -18.28 -53.61 12.89
C ALA A 276 -16.98 -53.27 13.66
N LEU A 277 -16.11 -54.26 13.86
CA LEU A 277 -14.77 -54.06 14.45
C LEU A 277 -13.82 -53.54 13.37
N VAL A 278 -13.25 -52.35 13.58
CA VAL A 278 -12.38 -51.67 12.59
C VAL A 278 -11.05 -51.17 13.16
N ASN A 279 -10.84 -51.25 14.48
CA ASN A 279 -9.55 -50.93 15.09
C ASN A 279 -9.26 -51.83 16.31
N LEU A 280 -8.00 -51.83 16.79
CA LEU A 280 -7.61 -52.69 17.91
C LEU A 280 -8.27 -52.29 19.23
N ALA A 281 -8.65 -51.02 19.41
CA ALA A 281 -9.35 -50.56 20.60
C ALA A 281 -10.75 -51.19 20.73
N GLU A 282 -11.46 -51.30 19.61
CA GLU A 282 -12.74 -52.00 19.53
C GLU A 282 -12.56 -53.49 19.77
N CYS A 283 -11.56 -54.14 19.16
CA CYS A 283 -11.27 -55.55 19.44
C CYS A 283 -11.00 -55.80 20.94
N ALA A 284 -10.38 -54.86 21.62
CA ALA A 284 -10.09 -54.93 23.04
C ALA A 284 -11.33 -54.73 23.92
N GLN A 285 -12.21 -53.78 23.57
CA GLN A 285 -13.49 -53.60 24.27
C GLN A 285 -14.33 -54.88 24.25
N TYR A 286 -14.16 -55.71 23.20
CA TYR A 286 -14.81 -57.02 23.08
C TYR A 286 -14.05 -58.17 23.74
N ASN A 287 -12.93 -57.91 24.43
CA ASN A 287 -12.01 -58.92 24.95
C ASN A 287 -11.56 -59.93 23.88
N LEU A 288 -11.60 -59.55 22.59
CA LEU A 288 -11.08 -60.37 21.49
C LEU A 288 -9.56 -60.28 21.39
N LEU A 289 -8.97 -59.26 22.00
CA LEU A 289 -7.54 -59.01 22.03
C LEU A 289 -7.17 -58.38 23.38
N ASP A 290 -6.21 -58.96 24.10
CA ASP A 290 -5.69 -58.36 25.32
C ASP A 290 -4.64 -57.29 24.97
N LEU A 291 -5.02 -56.02 25.08
CA LEU A 291 -4.10 -54.93 24.78
C LEU A 291 -2.95 -54.82 25.77
N ASN A 292 -3.09 -55.34 27.00
CA ASN A 292 -2.02 -55.33 27.98
C ASN A 292 -0.84 -56.19 27.52
N GLU A 293 -1.10 -57.32 26.85
CA GLU A 293 -0.05 -58.16 26.26
C GLU A 293 0.68 -57.45 25.10
N THR A 294 -0.02 -56.57 24.38
CA THR A 294 0.56 -55.77 23.30
C THR A 294 1.31 -54.52 23.79
N GLY A 295 1.23 -54.22 25.10
CA GLY A 295 1.78 -53.00 25.67
C GLY A 295 1.09 -51.73 25.17
N LEU A 296 -0.20 -51.81 24.83
CA LEU A 296 -1.01 -50.70 24.36
C LEU A 296 -2.18 -50.45 25.33
N GLN A 297 -2.66 -49.20 25.41
CA GLN A 297 -3.85 -48.78 26.16
C GLN A 297 -4.77 -47.94 25.28
N VAL A 298 -6.08 -47.97 25.55
CA VAL A 298 -7.07 -47.15 24.85
C VAL A 298 -7.31 -45.86 25.64
N LYS A 299 -7.18 -44.70 25.00
CA LYS A 299 -7.52 -43.38 25.56
C LYS A 299 -9.03 -43.14 25.55
N GLU A 300 -9.49 -42.14 26.28
CA GLU A 300 -10.92 -41.74 26.34
C GLU A 300 -11.52 -41.36 24.96
N ASP A 301 -10.67 -41.02 23.99
CA ASP A 301 -11.06 -40.72 22.60
C ASP A 301 -11.12 -41.96 21.70
N GLY A 302 -10.74 -43.15 22.20
CA GLY A 302 -10.72 -44.41 21.47
C GLY A 302 -9.42 -44.71 20.73
N LEU A 303 -8.38 -43.88 20.86
CA LEU A 303 -7.07 -44.11 20.24
C LEU A 303 -6.17 -44.99 21.09
N LEU A 304 -5.22 -45.66 20.43
CA LEU A 304 -4.26 -46.56 21.07
C LEU A 304 -2.95 -45.84 21.35
N GLU A 305 -2.44 -46.01 22.56
CA GLU A 305 -1.14 -45.49 22.98
C GLU A 305 -0.31 -46.60 23.61
N ARG A 306 1.02 -46.55 23.46
CA ARG A 306 1.92 -47.52 24.09
C ARG A 306 2.08 -47.25 25.58
N VAL A 307 1.88 -48.26 26.40
CA VAL A 307 2.14 -48.21 27.84
C VAL A 307 3.65 -48.25 28.05
N ILE A 308 4.24 -47.11 28.43
CA ILE A 308 5.64 -47.03 28.87
C ILE A 308 5.70 -47.49 30.31
N THR A 309 6.44 -48.58 30.58
CA THR A 309 6.62 -49.09 31.94
C THR A 309 7.85 -48.46 32.59
N GLU A 310 7.83 -48.26 33.91
CA GLU A 310 8.93 -47.64 34.68
C GLU A 310 10.29 -48.32 34.46
N ARG A 311 10.33 -49.62 34.13
CA ARG A 311 11.56 -50.35 33.78
C ARG A 311 12.26 -49.85 32.52
N GLN A 312 11.52 -49.33 31.54
CA GLN A 312 12.09 -48.78 30.29
C GLN A 312 12.65 -47.36 30.48
N ILE A 313 12.33 -46.70 31.58
CA ILE A 313 12.83 -45.37 31.94
C ILE A 313 14.17 -45.48 32.68
N THR A 314 14.42 -46.59 33.37
CA THR A 314 15.64 -46.80 34.19
C THR A 314 16.85 -47.37 33.43
N ASP A 315 16.66 -48.17 32.38
CA ASP A 315 17.77 -48.78 31.62
C ASP A 315 18.16 -47.92 30.40
N LYS A 316 18.98 -46.88 30.65
CA LYS A 316 19.64 -46.09 29.60
C LYS A 316 20.67 -46.94 28.84
N LEU A 317 20.24 -47.58 27.75
CA LEU A 317 21.09 -48.02 26.64
C LEU A 317 20.31 -47.89 25.32
N TYR A 318 20.13 -46.65 24.83
CA TYR A 318 19.89 -46.38 23.41
C TYR A 318 20.65 -45.12 23.01
N THR A 319 21.95 -45.28 22.85
CA THR A 319 22.79 -44.40 22.04
C THR A 319 22.58 -44.75 20.57
N GLY A 320 22.02 -43.81 19.80
CA GLY A 320 22.47 -43.58 18.42
C GLY A 320 22.06 -44.58 17.33
N GLU A 321 20.79 -44.90 17.18
CA GLU A 321 20.19 -45.12 15.85
C GLU A 321 18.82 -44.42 15.83
N LYS A 322 18.65 -43.46 14.91
CA LYS A 322 17.39 -42.76 14.66
C LYS A 322 16.38 -43.76 14.09
N TYR A 323 15.69 -44.48 14.96
CA TYR A 323 14.35 -44.94 14.66
C TYR A 323 13.47 -43.70 14.54
N VAL A 324 12.88 -43.53 13.36
CA VAL A 324 11.80 -42.57 13.13
C VAL A 324 10.68 -42.95 14.09
N PRO A 325 10.37 -42.11 15.10
CA PRO A 325 9.11 -42.24 15.79
C PRO A 325 8.04 -41.96 14.73
N LEU A 326 7.08 -42.86 14.56
CA LEU A 326 5.74 -42.43 14.15
C LEU A 326 5.32 -41.43 15.23
N SER A 327 5.56 -40.15 14.96
CA SER A 327 5.35 -39.10 15.94
C SER A 327 3.85 -39.06 16.24
N PRO A 328 3.44 -39.19 17.52
CA PRO A 328 2.19 -38.60 17.94
C PRO A 328 2.33 -37.11 17.67
N VAL A 329 1.43 -36.54 16.88
CA VAL A 329 1.32 -35.09 16.79
C VAL A 329 0.86 -34.62 18.17
N ASP A 330 1.64 -33.72 18.77
CA ASP A 330 1.33 -33.02 20.02
C ASP A 330 -0.11 -32.51 19.99
N ILE A 331 -0.96 -33.08 20.84
CA ILE A 331 -2.20 -32.42 21.25
C ILE A 331 -1.83 -31.71 22.55
N CYS A 332 -1.79 -30.38 22.50
CA CYS A 332 -1.70 -29.51 23.67
C CYS A 332 -2.54 -30.07 24.82
N THR A 333 -1.88 -30.47 25.90
CA THR A 333 -2.53 -30.61 27.20
C THR A 333 -2.63 -29.22 27.82
N GLU A 334 -3.77 -28.55 27.59
CA GLU A 334 -4.24 -27.54 28.53
C GLU A 334 -5.43 -28.08 29.34
N PRO A 335 -5.51 -27.73 30.64
CA PRO A 335 -6.55 -28.23 31.53
C PRO A 335 -7.90 -27.59 31.20
N LEU A 336 -8.99 -28.27 31.58
CA LEU A 336 -10.32 -27.69 31.70
C LEU A 336 -10.28 -26.48 32.65
N ALA A 337 -10.01 -25.30 32.10
CA ALA A 337 -10.34 -24.02 32.72
C ALA A 337 -11.67 -23.55 32.15
N ASP A 338 -12.62 -23.33 33.05
CA ASP A 338 -13.97 -22.81 32.83
C ASP A 338 -13.92 -21.49 32.01
N PRO A 339 -14.61 -21.38 30.84
CA PRO A 339 -14.54 -20.20 29.99
C PRO A 339 -15.29 -18.97 30.54
N LEU A 340 -15.56 -18.92 31.85
CA LEU A 340 -16.21 -17.78 32.51
C LEU A 340 -15.32 -16.97 33.47
N TYR A 341 -14.01 -17.16 33.46
CA TYR A 341 -13.11 -16.44 34.39
C TYR A 341 -11.85 -15.81 33.75
N GLU A 342 -11.95 -15.20 32.57
CA GLU A 342 -10.97 -14.20 32.12
C GLU A 342 -11.68 -13.00 31.46
N LEU A 343 -12.36 -12.22 32.29
CA LEU A 343 -12.55 -10.79 32.04
C LEU A 343 -11.37 -10.06 32.68
N VAL A 344 -10.31 -9.81 31.91
CA VAL A 344 -9.34 -8.77 32.25
C VAL A 344 -9.15 -7.85 31.05
N ASN A 345 -9.59 -6.61 31.28
CA ASN A 345 -9.32 -5.39 30.55
C ASN A 345 -7.85 -5.28 30.14
N ILE A 346 -7.61 -5.00 28.85
CA ILE A 346 -6.42 -4.27 28.43
C ILE A 346 -6.89 -2.88 28.05
N ASP A 347 -7.00 -2.02 29.05
CA ASP A 347 -6.72 -0.59 28.90
C ASP A 347 -6.35 -0.06 30.30
N GLY A 348 -5.14 0.50 30.39
CA GLY A 348 -4.61 1.06 31.61
C GLY A 348 -5.42 2.26 32.08
N LEU A 349 -6.27 2.06 33.07
CA LEU A 349 -6.79 3.10 33.94
C LEU A 349 -6.72 2.63 35.39
N GLU A 350 -6.14 3.50 36.20
CA GLU A 350 -5.74 3.31 37.58
C GLU A 350 -6.90 2.90 38.49
N ILE A 351 -6.55 2.03 39.45
CA ILE A 351 -7.32 1.76 40.65
C ILE A 351 -7.47 3.08 41.42
N THR A 352 -8.71 3.51 41.68
CA THR A 352 -9.02 4.34 42.85
C THR A 352 -10.24 3.79 43.58
N ASP A 353 -9.92 3.23 44.74
CA ASP A 353 -10.64 3.24 46.01
C ASP A 353 -11.99 2.52 46.22
N PHE A 354 -11.91 1.66 47.23
CA PHE A 354 -12.96 1.12 48.08
C PHE A 354 -13.81 2.23 48.73
N SER A 355 -15.13 2.03 48.72
CA SER A 355 -16.03 2.26 49.86
C SER A 355 -17.35 1.54 49.66
#